data_AF-A0A7V5C1K9-F1
#
_entry.id   AF-A0A7V5C1K9-F1
#
_cell.length_a   1.000
_cell.length_b   1.000
_cell.length_c   1.000
_cell.angle_alpha   90.00
_cell.angle_beta   90.00
_cell.angle_gamma   90.00
#
_symmetry.space_group_name_H-M   'P 1'
#
loop_
_entity.id
_entity.type
_entity.pdbx_description
1 polymer ?
#
loop_
_entity_poly.entity_id
_entity_poly.type
_entity_poly.pdbx_seq_one_letter_code
_entity_poly.pdbx_strand_id
1 'polypeptide(L)'
;MTLPLMNIGGLASGLDTNTIISQLMEVERIPIRQLETRKAGYEAKDRAWQQIDARFAAIRSALDAVVDAEDLGGFVAATTSNDAVATATAGAGATPGTVTFTVDRLAVAHQVVSNGGYASATAAVGAGDLTITVDGVATTFTAQADTTLSDFAAQINAADLGVTASVLQVDGSTFELLLTADETGADAAFTTSSTIAGLATPTVVAQGEDAQLTIGSGAGALTLTRASNEVTDLLPGVTIDLVGTGTVTVTTNRDLAATADAIVDLVDEVNTTLRTLQDAMRYDATSGEGGPLLGDSTARRLVDRLRSALSGTVRAGSPYPTLSSIGISLGRDGTFTVDRTKLDEALADDFEAVTELLTTTGTATDGRVSYVTAGTTTVDGTYDVVVTQAATRPVAESNDYVPPTTDATFQIVVGGTTVDVTVAAGSDVATAVATIDAALAAAGVDELTVSQVTVGGNDRIRIEHARYGSSATFTVSGDPFGLDGTYTGTDVAGTIGGEAATGSGRTLTAEAGSPDGLVLTISATQAEVDGAGGTLALGTVTFQRGAFGVLDRVVDDADGATGSISRAQDRWQAQIDLIDDRIADLEARLDRKEALLVRQFAALESAMAQLTTQANWLAAQLASFAST
;
A
#
# COMPACT_ATOMS: atom_id res chain seq x y z
N MET A 1 -22.98 -47.47 11.96
CA MET A 1 -22.89 -48.78 12.63
C MET A 1 -22.66 -49.83 11.57
N THR A 2 -21.43 -50.29 11.42
CA THR A 2 -21.05 -51.40 10.55
C THR A 2 -21.59 -52.70 11.15
N LEU A 3 -22.62 -53.27 10.51
CA LEU A 3 -23.04 -54.63 10.82
C LEU A 3 -21.91 -55.57 10.38
N PRO A 4 -21.48 -56.54 11.21
CA PRO A 4 -20.44 -57.48 10.80
C PRO A 4 -20.92 -58.25 9.57
N LEU A 5 -20.08 -58.31 8.52
CA LEU A 5 -20.30 -59.18 7.37
C LEU A 5 -20.46 -60.61 7.89
N MET A 6 -21.70 -61.09 7.98
CA MET A 6 -21.93 -62.53 8.10
C MET A 6 -21.40 -63.14 6.81
N ASN A 7 -20.37 -63.98 6.93
CA ASN A 7 -19.84 -64.75 5.83
C ASN A 7 -20.92 -65.77 5.40
N ILE A 8 -21.82 -65.34 4.52
CA ILE A 8 -22.79 -66.17 3.81
C ILE A 8 -22.00 -66.86 2.70
N GLY A 9 -21.05 -67.74 3.08
CA GLY A 9 -20.34 -68.57 2.12
C GLY A 9 -21.26 -69.72 1.74
N GLY A 10 -21.43 -69.97 0.44
CA GLY A 10 -22.37 -70.91 -0.18
C GLY A 10 -22.25 -72.39 0.23
N LEU A 11 -22.42 -72.66 1.53
CA LEU A 11 -22.29 -73.97 2.17
C LEU A 11 -23.40 -74.94 1.73
N ALA A 12 -24.53 -74.44 1.22
CA ALA A 12 -25.65 -75.27 0.75
C ALA A 12 -25.79 -75.36 -0.78
N SER A 13 -25.28 -74.40 -1.55
CA SER A 13 -25.45 -74.32 -3.02
C SER A 13 -24.15 -74.50 -3.82
N GLY A 14 -22.97 -74.31 -3.19
CA GLY A 14 -21.67 -74.29 -3.86
C GLY A 14 -21.38 -73.02 -4.67
N LEU A 15 -22.24 -71.99 -4.60
CA LEU A 15 -22.06 -70.72 -5.30
C LEU A 15 -21.35 -69.70 -4.41
N ASP A 16 -20.37 -68.98 -4.96
CA ASP A 16 -19.74 -67.84 -4.29
C ASP A 16 -20.62 -66.58 -4.43
N THR A 17 -21.63 -66.52 -3.58
CA THR A 17 -22.63 -65.46 -3.51
C THR A 17 -22.02 -64.09 -3.21
N ASN A 18 -20.94 -64.02 -2.43
CA ASN A 18 -20.22 -62.77 -2.16
C ASN A 18 -19.54 -62.23 -3.44
N THR A 19 -18.91 -63.10 -4.23
CA THR A 19 -18.30 -62.71 -5.51
C THR A 19 -19.36 -62.27 -6.52
N ILE A 20 -20.51 -62.97 -6.59
CA ILE A 20 -21.61 -62.59 -7.49
C ILE A 20 -22.20 -61.23 -7.11
N ILE A 21 -22.45 -60.98 -5.82
CA ILE A 21 -22.95 -59.68 -5.34
C ILE A 21 -21.93 -58.59 -5.68
N SER A 22 -20.65 -58.81 -5.38
CA SER A 22 -19.59 -57.82 -5.68
C SER A 22 -19.51 -57.49 -7.17
N GLN A 23 -19.56 -58.49 -8.05
CA GLN A 23 -19.54 -58.29 -9.51
C GLN A 23 -20.79 -57.54 -10.01
N LEU A 24 -21.97 -57.85 -9.46
CA LEU A 24 -23.20 -57.14 -9.81
C LEU A 24 -23.14 -55.68 -9.35
N MET A 25 -22.61 -55.44 -8.16
CA MET A 25 -22.40 -54.10 -7.61
C MET A 25 -21.38 -53.29 -8.43
N GLU A 26 -20.33 -53.92 -8.96
CA GLU A 26 -19.35 -53.27 -9.83
C GLU A 26 -19.95 -52.76 -11.14
N VAL A 27 -20.86 -53.54 -11.75
CA VAL A 27 -21.63 -53.12 -12.93
C VAL A 27 -22.56 -51.95 -12.59
N GLU A 28 -23.23 -52.01 -11.45
CA GLU A 28 -24.12 -50.94 -10.97
C GLU A 28 -23.37 -49.66 -10.60
N ARG A 29 -22.06 -49.72 -10.32
CA ARG A 29 -21.18 -48.56 -10.10
C ARG A 29 -20.70 -47.87 -11.39
N ILE A 30 -20.97 -48.40 -12.59
CA ILE A 30 -20.55 -47.76 -13.86
C ILE A 30 -21.02 -46.30 -13.97
N PRO A 31 -22.28 -45.93 -13.65
CA PRO A 31 -22.73 -44.53 -13.73
C PRO A 31 -22.01 -43.61 -12.74
N ILE A 32 -21.65 -44.11 -11.55
CA ILE A 32 -20.86 -43.36 -10.56
C ILE A 32 -19.48 -43.10 -11.13
N ARG A 33 -18.80 -44.13 -11.65
CA ARG A 33 -17.47 -43.97 -12.28
C ARG A 33 -17.46 -42.94 -13.42
N GLN A 34 -18.51 -42.91 -14.24
CA GLN A 34 -18.65 -41.90 -15.30
C GLN A 34 -18.81 -40.48 -14.73
N LEU A 35 -19.55 -40.32 -13.64
CA LEU A 35 -19.69 -39.05 -12.94
C LEU A 35 -18.39 -38.64 -12.27
N GLU A 36 -17.65 -39.55 -11.64
CA GLU A 36 -16.33 -39.30 -11.05
C GLU A 36 -15.33 -38.82 -12.11
N THR A 37 -15.29 -39.47 -13.29
CA THR A 37 -14.45 -39.00 -14.42
C THR A 37 -14.85 -37.59 -14.87
N ARG A 38 -16.15 -37.30 -14.94
CA ARG A 38 -16.63 -35.97 -15.31
C ARG A 38 -16.30 -34.92 -14.24
N LYS A 39 -16.42 -35.28 -12.95
CA LYS A 39 -16.04 -34.45 -11.81
C LYS A 39 -14.56 -34.09 -11.88
N ALA A 40 -13.68 -35.08 -12.08
CA ALA A 40 -12.25 -34.86 -12.24
C ALA A 40 -11.94 -33.86 -13.37
N GLY A 41 -12.69 -33.93 -14.48
CA GLY A 41 -12.59 -32.94 -15.56
C GLY A 41 -13.01 -31.53 -15.15
N TYR A 42 -14.04 -31.37 -14.32
CA TYR A 42 -14.45 -30.05 -13.80
C TYR A 42 -13.50 -29.52 -12.73
N GLU A 43 -12.97 -30.38 -11.86
CA GLU A 43 -11.92 -30.01 -10.91
C GLU A 43 -10.65 -29.54 -11.63
N ALA A 44 -10.28 -30.18 -12.75
CA ALA A 44 -9.14 -29.74 -13.55
C ALA A 44 -9.38 -28.34 -14.16
N LYS A 45 -10.62 -28.04 -14.58
CA LYS A 45 -11.01 -26.70 -15.06
C LYS A 45 -10.96 -25.66 -13.95
N ASP A 46 -11.50 -26.00 -12.79
CA ASP A 46 -11.50 -25.10 -11.62
C ASP A 46 -10.07 -24.77 -11.20
N ARG A 47 -9.19 -25.78 -11.06
CA ARG A 47 -7.75 -25.57 -10.79
C ARG A 47 -7.07 -24.72 -11.85
N ALA A 48 -7.40 -24.90 -13.13
CA ALA A 48 -6.84 -24.06 -14.20
C ALA A 48 -7.27 -22.59 -14.06
N TRP A 49 -8.53 -22.34 -13.69
CA TRP A 49 -9.01 -20.98 -13.42
C TRP A 49 -8.39 -20.38 -12.15
N GLN A 50 -8.16 -21.14 -11.09
CA GLN A 50 -7.39 -20.70 -9.92
C GLN A 50 -5.95 -20.30 -10.28
N GLN A 51 -5.30 -21.04 -11.18
CA GLN A 51 -3.97 -20.66 -11.67
C GLN A 51 -4.01 -19.37 -12.50
N ILE A 52 -5.03 -19.18 -13.33
CA ILE A 52 -5.22 -17.95 -14.10
C ILE A 52 -5.49 -16.77 -13.16
N ASP A 53 -6.30 -16.96 -12.14
CA ASP A 53 -6.59 -15.95 -11.10
C ASP A 53 -5.28 -15.44 -10.45
N ALA A 54 -4.44 -16.36 -9.99
CA ALA A 54 -3.13 -16.02 -9.43
C ALA A 54 -2.22 -15.27 -10.43
N ARG A 55 -2.34 -15.54 -11.73
CA ARG A 55 -1.59 -14.82 -12.79
C ARG A 55 -2.10 -13.39 -12.99
N PHE A 56 -3.42 -13.18 -12.95
CA PHE A 56 -3.98 -11.83 -13.02
C PHE A 56 -3.64 -11.00 -11.77
N ALA A 57 -3.64 -11.61 -10.59
CA ALA A 57 -3.14 -10.96 -9.36
C ALA A 57 -1.65 -10.58 -9.47
N ALA A 58 -0.83 -11.41 -10.12
CA ALA A 58 0.57 -11.08 -10.38
C ALA A 58 0.72 -9.90 -11.37
N ILE A 59 -0.10 -9.83 -12.43
CA ILE A 59 -0.13 -8.65 -13.31
C ILE A 59 -0.54 -7.41 -12.52
N ARG A 60 -1.55 -7.51 -11.64
CA ARG A 60 -1.98 -6.40 -10.78
C ARG A 60 -0.83 -5.88 -9.92
N SER A 61 -0.13 -6.78 -9.23
CA SER A 61 1.03 -6.40 -8.42
C SER A 61 2.15 -5.75 -9.25
N ALA A 62 2.37 -6.21 -10.48
CA ALA A 62 3.36 -5.60 -11.38
C ALA A 62 2.90 -4.23 -11.91
N LEU A 63 1.59 -4.05 -12.15
CA LEU A 63 1.01 -2.75 -12.47
C LEU A 63 1.13 -1.78 -11.30
N ASP A 64 0.77 -2.20 -10.09
CA ASP A 64 0.85 -1.37 -8.89
C ASP A 64 2.30 -0.92 -8.65
N ALA A 65 3.29 -1.82 -8.80
CA ALA A 65 4.71 -1.46 -8.70
C ALA A 65 5.18 -0.42 -9.73
N VAL A 66 4.49 -0.32 -10.87
CA VAL A 66 4.78 0.61 -11.97
C VAL A 66 3.96 1.91 -11.84
N VAL A 67 2.74 1.82 -11.30
CA VAL A 67 1.76 2.91 -11.17
C VAL A 67 1.90 3.67 -9.85
N ASP A 68 2.22 3.00 -8.74
CA ASP A 68 2.50 3.62 -7.43
C ASP A 68 3.74 4.52 -7.47
N ALA A 69 4.60 4.36 -8.48
CA ALA A 69 5.64 5.32 -8.84
C ALA A 69 5.07 6.53 -9.61
N GLU A 70 3.93 7.07 -9.17
CA GLU A 70 3.16 8.23 -9.70
C GLU A 70 3.56 8.69 -11.12
N ASP A 71 3.30 7.86 -12.14
CA ASP A 71 3.64 8.08 -13.56
C ASP A 71 5.06 7.71 -14.00
N LEU A 72 5.61 6.55 -13.58
CA LEU A 72 6.97 6.06 -13.90
C LEU A 72 8.13 6.99 -13.47
N GLY A 73 7.85 8.26 -13.18
CA GLY A 73 8.80 9.27 -12.76
C GLY A 73 9.26 9.12 -11.31
N GLY A 74 8.60 8.24 -10.54
CA GLY A 74 8.97 7.90 -9.17
C GLY A 74 10.23 7.04 -9.05
N PHE A 75 10.72 6.43 -10.13
CA PHE A 75 12.02 5.76 -10.14
C PHE A 75 13.13 6.80 -10.17
N VAL A 76 13.71 7.06 -9.00
CA VAL A 76 14.81 8.01 -8.84
C VAL A 76 15.98 7.33 -8.16
N ALA A 77 17.17 7.57 -8.67
CA ALA A 77 18.42 7.16 -8.06
C ALA A 77 19.11 8.38 -7.44
N ALA A 78 19.66 8.19 -6.24
CA ALA A 78 20.56 9.14 -5.61
C ALA A 78 22.01 8.71 -5.82
N THR A 79 22.87 9.68 -6.12
CA THR A 79 24.32 9.47 -6.24
C THR A 79 25.05 10.54 -5.45
N THR A 80 26.23 10.21 -4.94
CA THR A 80 27.08 11.18 -4.24
C THR A 80 28.40 11.37 -4.98
N SER A 81 29.00 12.55 -4.85
CA SER A 81 30.34 12.79 -5.38
C SER A 81 31.45 12.18 -4.52
N ASN A 82 31.15 11.74 -3.28
CA ASN A 82 32.13 11.24 -2.33
C ASN A 82 31.48 10.42 -1.20
N ASP A 83 31.39 9.10 -1.36
CA ASP A 83 30.79 8.17 -0.39
C ASP A 83 31.55 8.10 0.95
N ALA A 84 32.79 8.60 1.03
CA ALA A 84 33.52 8.71 2.30
C ALA A 84 33.03 9.88 3.17
N VAL A 85 32.26 10.81 2.61
CA VAL A 85 31.67 11.96 3.31
C VAL A 85 30.19 11.70 3.59
N ALA A 86 29.43 11.26 2.59
CA ALA A 86 28.04 10.87 2.77
C ALA A 86 27.60 9.86 1.71
N THR A 87 26.66 8.99 2.06
CA THR A 87 25.89 8.18 1.11
C THR A 87 24.47 8.73 1.00
N ALA A 88 23.77 8.42 -0.10
CA ALA A 88 22.40 8.89 -0.29
C ALA A 88 21.55 7.77 -0.90
N THR A 89 20.30 7.67 -0.44
CA THR A 89 19.30 6.75 -0.97
C THR A 89 18.04 7.55 -1.32
N ALA A 90 17.48 7.29 -2.50
CA ALA A 90 16.22 7.87 -2.92
C ALA A 90 15.08 6.92 -2.53
N GLY A 91 14.08 7.45 -1.82
CA GLY A 91 12.85 6.76 -1.47
C GLY A 91 11.66 7.26 -2.28
N ALA A 92 10.46 6.89 -1.84
CA ALA A 92 9.21 7.34 -2.47
C ALA A 92 9.09 8.88 -2.42
N GLY A 93 8.61 9.47 -3.52
CA GLY A 93 8.47 10.92 -3.66
C GLY A 93 9.78 11.68 -3.91
N ALA A 94 10.90 10.98 -4.10
CA ALA A 94 12.14 11.62 -4.53
C ALA A 94 11.96 12.27 -5.90
N THR A 95 12.46 13.50 -6.04
CA THR A 95 12.44 14.23 -7.32
C THR A 95 13.88 14.48 -7.81
N PRO A 96 14.11 14.54 -9.14
CA PRO A 96 15.42 14.94 -9.67
C PRO A 96 15.86 16.31 -9.16
N GLY A 97 17.13 16.41 -8.74
CA GLY A 97 17.66 17.58 -8.05
C GLY A 97 19.12 17.41 -7.67
N THR A 98 19.74 18.50 -7.21
CA THR A 98 21.12 18.45 -6.73
C THR A 98 21.31 19.39 -5.55
N VAL A 99 22.08 18.95 -4.57
CA VAL A 99 22.49 19.75 -3.43
C VAL A 99 23.98 19.53 -3.16
N THR A 100 24.72 20.61 -3.00
CA THR A 100 26.11 20.58 -2.56
C THR A 100 26.20 21.17 -1.17
N PHE A 101 26.80 20.43 -0.26
CA PHE A 101 27.03 20.86 1.12
C PHE A 101 28.39 20.37 1.64
N THR A 102 28.85 21.03 2.69
CA THR A 102 30.02 20.63 3.46
C THR A 102 29.55 20.06 4.79
N VAL A 103 30.00 18.85 5.13
CA VAL A 103 29.87 18.27 6.47
C VAL A 103 31.01 18.82 7.31
N ASP A 104 30.70 19.73 8.23
CA ASP A 104 31.68 20.37 9.11
C ASP A 104 32.02 19.45 10.30
N ARG A 105 31.01 18.78 10.87
CA ARG A 105 31.15 17.74 11.90
C ARG A 105 29.95 16.79 11.87
N LEU A 106 30.17 15.57 12.36
CA LEU A 106 29.14 14.55 12.54
C LEU A 106 28.42 14.70 13.87
N ALA A 107 27.20 14.18 13.94
CA ALA A 107 26.50 14.01 15.19
C ALA A 107 27.17 12.93 16.05
N VAL A 108 27.28 13.17 17.35
CA VAL A 108 27.95 12.29 18.31
C VAL A 108 26.99 12.02 19.48
N ALA A 109 26.96 10.76 19.95
CA ALA A 109 26.21 10.38 21.14
C ALA A 109 26.97 10.77 22.41
N HIS A 110 26.23 11.22 23.43
CA HIS A 110 26.83 11.57 24.71
C HIS A 110 27.34 10.31 25.42
N GLN A 111 28.58 10.33 25.92
CA GLN A 111 29.21 9.21 26.60
C GLN A 111 29.88 9.62 27.90
N VAL A 112 29.59 8.87 28.96
CA VAL A 112 30.08 9.10 30.30
C VAL A 112 30.66 7.80 30.86
N VAL A 113 31.91 7.84 31.34
CA VAL A 113 32.58 6.69 31.95
C VAL A 113 32.81 6.92 33.44
N SER A 114 32.66 5.86 34.24
CA SER A 114 32.98 5.89 35.67
C SER A 114 34.49 5.88 35.91
N ASN A 115 34.99 6.54 36.95
CA ASN A 115 36.43 6.63 37.27
C ASN A 115 36.89 5.73 38.44
N GLY A 116 36.04 4.80 38.90
CA GLY A 116 36.26 4.02 40.11
C GLY A 116 37.24 2.86 39.98
N GLY A 117 37.41 2.32 38.78
CA GLY A 117 38.23 1.16 38.48
C GLY A 117 37.88 -0.10 39.28
N TYR A 118 37.16 -1.04 38.66
CA TYR A 118 36.73 -2.30 39.28
C TYR A 118 37.63 -3.47 38.84
N ALA A 119 37.90 -4.41 39.74
CA ALA A 119 38.82 -5.54 39.45
C ALA A 119 38.25 -6.59 38.47
N SER A 120 36.93 -6.64 38.32
CA SER A 120 36.21 -7.51 37.37
C SER A 120 34.81 -6.97 37.12
N ALA A 121 34.14 -7.47 36.06
CA ALA A 121 32.72 -7.21 35.83
C ALA A 121 31.80 -7.73 36.95
N THR A 122 32.27 -8.69 37.73
CA THR A 122 31.58 -9.27 38.89
C THR A 122 31.99 -8.64 40.23
N ALA A 123 32.85 -7.62 40.22
CA ALA A 123 33.18 -6.90 41.43
C ALA A 123 31.97 -6.10 41.90
N ALA A 124 31.75 -6.05 43.23
CA ALA A 124 30.67 -5.28 43.81
C ALA A 124 30.93 -3.78 43.62
N VAL A 125 29.91 -3.03 43.19
CA VAL A 125 30.02 -1.57 43.03
C VAL A 125 29.97 -0.83 44.38
N GLY A 126 29.40 -1.49 45.40
CA GLY A 126 29.16 -0.93 46.71
C GLY A 126 27.73 -0.38 46.86
N ALA A 127 27.23 -0.34 48.09
CA ALA A 127 25.88 0.15 48.36
C ALA A 127 25.78 1.67 48.13
N GLY A 128 24.74 2.11 47.43
CA GLY A 128 24.50 3.52 47.13
C GLY A 128 23.59 3.70 45.93
N ASP A 129 23.49 4.93 45.47
CA ASP A 129 22.59 5.34 44.39
C ASP A 129 23.38 5.96 43.22
N LEU A 130 22.94 5.70 42.00
CA LEU A 130 23.29 6.45 40.79
C LEU A 130 22.00 7.06 40.24
N THR A 131 21.98 8.38 40.10
CA THR A 131 20.88 9.09 39.43
C THR A 131 21.35 9.53 38.04
N ILE A 132 20.61 9.11 37.01
CA ILE A 132 20.78 9.54 35.63
C ILE A 132 19.63 10.50 35.31
N THR A 133 19.95 11.68 34.78
CA THR A 133 18.96 12.67 34.35
C THR A 133 19.04 12.83 32.85
N VAL A 134 17.97 12.45 32.15
CA VAL A 134 17.77 12.58 30.69
C VAL A 134 16.59 13.54 30.50
N ASP A 135 16.71 14.57 29.66
CA ASP A 135 15.66 15.57 29.42
C ASP A 135 15.04 16.19 30.68
N GLY A 136 15.85 16.38 31.72
CA GLY A 136 15.41 16.90 33.02
C GLY A 136 14.64 15.91 33.90
N VAL A 137 14.43 14.68 33.44
CA VAL A 137 13.80 13.59 34.21
C VAL A 137 14.88 12.78 34.92
N ALA A 138 14.90 12.84 36.25
CA ALA A 138 15.86 12.11 37.07
C ALA A 138 15.35 10.71 37.43
N THR A 139 16.14 9.69 37.11
CA THR A 139 15.88 8.29 37.48
C THR A 139 17.01 7.76 38.36
N THR A 140 16.66 7.21 39.52
CA THR A 140 17.62 6.72 40.52
C THR A 140 17.69 5.20 40.55
N PHE A 141 18.92 4.68 40.47
CA PHE A 141 19.25 3.26 40.55
C PHE A 141 20.01 2.98 41.84
N THR A 142 19.48 2.06 42.65
CA THR A 142 20.08 1.69 43.94
C THR A 142 20.82 0.36 43.82
N ALA A 143 22.12 0.38 44.15
CA ALA A 143 22.96 -0.81 44.31
C ALA A 143 22.96 -1.28 45.77
N GLN A 144 22.89 -2.59 45.97
CA GLN A 144 23.14 -3.23 47.26
C GLN A 144 24.64 -3.53 47.43
N ALA A 145 25.06 -3.92 48.63
CA ALA A 145 26.48 -4.16 48.94
C ALA A 145 27.12 -5.27 48.08
N ASP A 146 26.33 -6.19 47.56
CA ASP A 146 26.72 -7.33 46.72
C ASP A 146 26.35 -7.15 45.24
N THR A 147 25.69 -6.05 44.85
CA THR A 147 25.37 -5.77 43.44
C THR A 147 26.65 -5.65 42.63
N THR A 148 26.80 -6.51 41.63
CA THR A 148 27.99 -6.49 40.76
C THR A 148 27.89 -5.39 39.69
N LEU A 149 29.03 -5.01 39.12
CA LEU A 149 29.08 -4.02 38.03
C LEU A 149 28.22 -4.46 36.83
N SER A 150 28.23 -5.74 36.48
CA SER A 150 27.35 -6.32 35.44
C SER A 150 25.87 -6.27 35.82
N ASP A 151 25.51 -6.62 37.06
CA ASP A 151 24.11 -6.56 37.50
C ASP A 151 23.59 -5.13 37.48
N PHE A 152 24.44 -4.17 37.84
CA PHE A 152 24.09 -2.75 37.85
C PHE A 152 23.92 -2.18 36.43
N ALA A 153 24.79 -2.55 35.49
CA ALA A 153 24.61 -2.19 34.08
C ALA A 153 23.30 -2.78 33.52
N ALA A 154 23.00 -4.05 33.83
CA ALA A 154 21.74 -4.68 33.42
C ALA A 154 20.51 -3.99 34.04
N GLN A 155 20.60 -3.55 35.30
CA GLN A 155 19.54 -2.79 35.96
C GLN A 155 19.26 -1.45 35.26
N ILE A 156 20.30 -0.75 34.81
CA ILE A 156 20.15 0.51 34.06
C ILE A 156 19.50 0.25 32.71
N ASN A 157 19.99 -0.74 31.95
CA ASN A 157 19.45 -1.10 30.64
C ASN A 157 17.99 -1.56 30.70
N ALA A 158 17.58 -2.20 31.80
CA ALA A 158 16.19 -2.63 31.99
C ALA A 158 15.20 -1.47 32.18
N ALA A 159 15.68 -0.25 32.46
CA ALA A 159 14.84 0.92 32.66
C ALA A 159 14.53 1.69 31.36
N ASP A 160 15.20 1.37 30.25
CA ASP A 160 14.92 1.90 28.90
C ASP A 160 14.79 3.44 28.86
N LEU A 161 15.82 4.12 29.37
CA LEU A 161 15.80 5.59 29.57
C LEU A 161 16.41 6.37 28.39
N GLY A 162 16.70 5.72 27.26
CA GLY A 162 17.50 6.31 26.18
C GLY A 162 19.02 6.35 26.46
N VAL A 163 19.50 5.54 27.42
CA VAL A 163 20.92 5.41 27.77
C VAL A 163 21.26 3.94 27.96
N THR A 164 22.22 3.45 27.18
CA THR A 164 22.80 2.11 27.31
C THR A 164 24.01 2.12 28.24
N ALA A 165 23.97 1.26 29.26
CA ALA A 165 25.07 0.93 30.16
C ALA A 165 25.85 -0.32 29.69
N SER A 166 27.17 -0.21 29.69
CA SER A 166 28.09 -1.29 29.35
C SER A 166 29.26 -1.36 30.32
N VAL A 167 29.83 -2.55 30.47
CA VAL A 167 31.03 -2.77 31.29
C VAL A 167 32.24 -2.81 30.38
N LEU A 168 33.09 -1.79 30.47
CA LEU A 168 34.29 -1.63 29.66
C LEU A 168 35.52 -2.10 30.43
N GLN A 169 36.32 -2.98 29.84
CA GLN A 169 37.65 -3.29 30.36
C GLN A 169 38.65 -2.25 29.82
N VAL A 170 39.05 -1.29 30.65
CA VAL A 170 39.92 -0.16 30.25
C VAL A 170 41.41 -0.54 30.25
N ASP A 171 41.79 -1.55 31.02
CA ASP A 171 43.10 -2.20 30.94
C ASP A 171 43.01 -3.69 31.33
N GLY A 172 44.13 -4.43 31.31
CA GLY A 172 44.17 -5.87 31.61
C GLY A 172 43.67 -6.28 33.01
N SER A 173 43.35 -5.34 33.89
CA SER A 173 42.94 -5.53 35.29
C SER A 173 41.80 -4.62 35.77
N THR A 174 41.40 -3.62 34.99
CA THR A 174 40.47 -2.56 35.42
C THR A 174 39.23 -2.52 34.52
N PHE A 175 38.06 -2.47 35.16
CA PHE A 175 36.74 -2.39 34.53
C PHE A 175 36.03 -1.11 34.96
N GLU A 176 35.26 -0.51 34.06
CA GLU A 176 34.50 0.73 34.28
C GLU A 176 33.09 0.61 33.69
N LEU A 177 32.14 1.36 34.25
CA LEU A 177 30.81 1.52 33.68
C LEU A 177 30.85 2.63 32.62
N LEU A 178 30.54 2.29 31.38
CA LEU A 178 30.33 3.26 30.30
C LEU A 178 28.83 3.39 30.05
N LEU A 179 28.33 4.61 30.15
CA LEU A 179 26.98 5.01 29.80
C LEU A 179 27.03 5.76 28.47
N THR A 180 26.22 5.36 27.51
CA THR A 180 26.13 5.94 26.17
C THR A 180 24.69 6.29 25.89
N ALA A 181 24.41 7.52 25.45
CA ALA A 181 23.08 7.87 24.94
C ALA A 181 22.76 7.03 23.70
N ASP A 182 21.52 6.56 23.58
CA ASP A 182 21.12 5.72 22.46
C ASP A 182 21.04 6.51 21.15
N GLU A 183 20.75 7.81 21.25
CA GLU A 183 20.72 8.77 20.14
C GLU A 183 21.97 9.68 20.13
N THR A 184 22.25 10.24 18.95
CA THR A 184 23.25 11.32 18.80
C THR A 184 22.61 12.70 18.97
N GLY A 185 23.45 13.74 19.06
CA GLY A 185 22.97 15.13 19.11
C GLY A 185 23.20 15.79 20.46
N ALA A 186 23.09 17.12 20.48
CA ALA A 186 23.26 17.92 21.68
C ALA A 186 22.17 17.64 22.73
N ASP A 187 20.94 17.41 22.27
CA ASP A 187 19.78 17.14 23.14
C ASP A 187 19.83 15.74 23.77
N ALA A 188 20.57 14.78 23.18
CA ALA A 188 20.81 13.47 23.77
C ALA A 188 21.77 13.49 24.98
N ALA A 189 22.20 14.67 25.43
CA ALA A 189 23.06 14.82 26.60
C ALA A 189 22.33 14.48 27.91
N PHE A 190 22.97 13.67 28.74
CA PHE A 190 22.47 13.32 30.07
C PHE A 190 23.48 13.72 31.15
N THR A 191 22.99 13.81 32.39
CA THR A 191 23.87 14.04 33.55
C THR A 191 23.76 12.89 34.54
N THR A 192 24.83 12.67 35.29
CA THR A 192 24.88 11.62 36.30
C THR A 192 25.34 12.18 37.63
N SER A 193 24.78 11.64 38.71
CA SER A 193 25.24 11.90 40.08
C SER A 193 25.18 10.61 40.88
N SER A 194 26.20 10.32 41.69
CA SER A 194 26.23 9.08 42.45
C SER A 194 26.74 9.26 43.87
N THR A 195 26.20 8.47 44.79
CA THR A 195 26.74 8.25 46.13
C THR A 195 27.66 7.03 46.21
N ILE A 196 27.75 6.25 45.14
CA ILE A 196 28.66 5.10 45.02
C ILE A 196 30.06 5.65 44.73
N ALA A 197 31.03 5.35 45.59
CA ALA A 197 32.36 5.96 45.55
C ALA A 197 33.06 5.80 44.19
N GLY A 198 32.95 4.62 43.55
CA GLY A 198 33.54 4.35 42.24
C GLY A 198 32.79 5.00 41.06
N LEU A 199 31.61 5.58 41.28
CA LEU A 199 30.80 6.25 40.25
C LEU A 199 30.61 7.76 40.53
N ALA A 200 31.14 8.27 41.64
CA ALA A 200 30.85 9.63 42.15
C ALA A 200 31.47 10.75 41.30
N THR A 201 32.55 10.46 40.56
CA THR A 201 33.24 11.43 39.69
C THR A 201 33.38 10.88 38.28
N PRO A 202 32.27 10.81 37.51
CA PRO A 202 32.31 10.31 36.16
C PRO A 202 32.98 11.32 35.22
N THR A 203 33.55 10.83 34.11
CA THR A 203 34.18 11.64 33.08
C THR A 203 33.35 11.58 31.79
N VAL A 204 33.03 12.72 31.21
CA VAL A 204 32.45 12.79 29.85
C VAL A 204 33.55 12.49 28.85
N VAL A 205 33.43 11.39 28.11
CA VAL A 205 34.42 10.96 27.10
C VAL A 205 34.02 11.38 25.69
N ALA A 206 32.73 11.58 25.44
CA ALA A 206 32.20 12.22 24.25
C ALA A 206 31.02 13.10 24.64
N GLN A 207 31.02 14.36 24.22
CA GLN A 207 29.86 15.23 24.40
C GLN A 207 28.86 14.97 23.27
N GLY A 208 27.58 14.85 23.63
CA GLY A 208 26.49 14.85 22.67
C GLY A 208 26.55 16.13 21.82
N GLU A 209 26.64 15.97 20.51
CA GLU A 209 26.84 17.05 19.56
C GLU A 209 26.00 16.80 18.30
N ASP A 210 25.36 17.85 17.79
CA ASP A 210 24.65 17.80 16.50
C ASP A 210 25.63 17.75 15.32
N ALA A 211 25.23 17.06 14.25
CA ALA A 211 25.84 17.21 12.95
C ALA A 211 25.69 18.66 12.48
N GLN A 212 26.72 19.19 11.82
CA GLN A 212 26.72 20.54 11.27
C GLN A 212 27.06 20.49 9.78
N LEU A 213 26.17 21.07 8.99
CA LEU A 213 26.26 21.13 7.54
C LEU A 213 26.28 22.59 7.09
N THR A 214 27.05 22.88 6.05
CA THR A 214 27.08 24.21 5.43
C THR A 214 26.77 24.12 3.95
N ILE A 215 25.79 24.91 3.49
CA ILE A 215 25.41 25.05 2.08
C ILE A 215 25.89 26.41 1.56
N GLY A 216 26.58 26.41 0.43
CA GLY A 216 27.11 27.62 -0.20
C GLY A 216 28.44 28.08 0.37
N SER A 217 28.83 29.33 0.08
CA SER A 217 30.11 29.89 0.52
C SER A 217 30.01 31.39 0.79
N GLY A 218 30.93 31.92 1.60
CA GLY A 218 31.01 33.35 1.93
C GLY A 218 29.89 33.82 2.87
N ALA A 219 29.58 35.11 2.83
CA ALA A 219 28.65 35.75 3.76
C ALA A 219 27.17 35.29 3.63
N GLY A 220 26.83 34.53 2.59
CA GLY A 220 25.50 33.96 2.37
C GLY A 220 25.44 32.45 2.60
N ALA A 221 26.47 31.84 3.21
CA ALA A 221 26.45 30.42 3.54
C ALA A 221 25.37 30.12 4.59
N LEU A 222 24.62 29.04 4.37
CA LEU A 222 23.59 28.58 5.28
C LEU A 222 24.15 27.43 6.11
N THR A 223 24.20 27.61 7.43
CA THR A 223 24.57 26.55 8.37
C THR A 223 23.32 25.87 8.90
N LEU A 224 23.31 24.55 8.83
CA LEU A 224 22.23 23.67 9.28
C LEU A 224 22.76 22.74 10.38
N THR A 225 21.92 22.43 11.36
CA THR A 225 22.22 21.45 12.42
C THR A 225 21.21 20.32 12.42
N ARG A 226 21.67 19.09 12.69
CA ARG A 226 20.81 17.89 12.78
C ARG A 226 21.25 17.04 13.96
N ALA A 227 20.29 16.49 14.70
CA ALA A 227 20.58 15.64 15.86
C ALA A 227 21.21 14.30 15.45
N SER A 228 20.92 13.79 14.23
CA SER A 228 21.43 12.53 13.71
C SER A 228 22.37 12.71 12.52
N ASN A 229 23.09 11.63 12.20
CA ASN A 229 23.85 11.50 10.96
C ASN A 229 22.98 11.00 9.79
N GLU A 230 21.69 10.77 9.99
CA GLU A 230 20.74 10.39 8.94
C GLU A 230 19.84 11.60 8.64
N VAL A 231 20.02 12.21 7.48
CA VAL A 231 19.39 13.48 7.11
C VAL A 231 18.35 13.26 6.02
N THR A 232 17.08 13.50 6.32
CA THR A 232 15.93 13.20 5.43
C THR A 232 15.22 14.42 4.87
N ASP A 233 15.67 15.63 5.23
CA ASP A 233 14.94 16.88 4.99
C ASP A 233 15.68 17.89 4.10
N LEU A 234 16.85 17.50 3.55
CA LEU A 234 17.60 18.35 2.61
C LEU A 234 17.09 18.27 1.18
N LEU A 235 16.60 17.11 0.77
CA LEU A 235 15.97 16.86 -0.52
C LEU A 235 14.70 16.04 -0.28
N PRO A 236 13.55 16.41 -0.86
CA PRO A 236 12.32 15.64 -0.75
C PRO A 236 12.55 14.18 -1.15
N GLY A 237 12.12 13.24 -0.30
CA GLY A 237 12.21 11.80 -0.57
C GLY A 237 13.62 11.22 -0.57
N VAL A 238 14.65 11.93 -0.08
CA VAL A 238 16.04 11.43 -0.06
C VAL A 238 16.54 11.32 1.38
N THR A 239 17.07 10.16 1.72
CA THR A 239 17.81 9.94 2.96
C THR A 239 19.31 10.03 2.69
N ILE A 240 20.01 10.88 3.43
CA ILE A 240 21.45 11.12 3.31
C ILE A 240 22.13 10.68 4.62
N ASP A 241 22.97 9.67 4.56
CA ASP A 241 23.78 9.21 5.69
C ASP A 241 25.14 9.90 5.68
N LEU A 242 25.44 10.64 6.74
CA LEU A 242 26.72 11.31 6.93
C LEU A 242 27.75 10.33 7.47
N VAL A 243 28.84 10.15 6.73
CA VAL A 243 29.91 9.18 7.03
C VAL A 243 31.17 9.87 7.54
N GLY A 244 31.46 11.07 7.04
CA GLY A 244 32.69 11.80 7.36
C GLY A 244 32.58 13.29 7.06
N THR A 245 33.59 14.04 7.46
CA THR A 245 33.67 15.49 7.20
C THR A 245 34.20 15.77 5.80
N GLY A 246 33.69 16.80 5.13
CA GLY A 246 34.15 17.20 3.80
C GLY A 246 33.02 17.75 2.93
N THR A 247 33.35 18.14 1.70
CA THR A 247 32.34 18.60 0.74
C THR A 247 31.83 17.44 -0.11
N VAL A 248 30.52 17.35 -0.26
CA VAL A 248 29.84 16.36 -1.08
C VAL A 248 28.70 17.01 -1.86
N THR A 249 28.51 16.53 -3.09
CA THR A 249 27.32 16.83 -3.88
C THR A 249 26.47 15.58 -3.95
N VAL A 250 25.21 15.70 -3.53
CA VAL A 250 24.19 14.66 -3.72
C VAL A 250 23.36 15.06 -4.94
N THR A 251 23.20 14.12 -5.88
CA THR A 251 22.41 14.32 -7.10
C THR A 251 21.38 13.21 -7.21
N THR A 252 20.12 13.59 -7.34
CA THR A 252 19.03 12.70 -7.70
C THR A 252 18.69 12.87 -9.17
N ASN A 253 18.55 11.76 -9.88
CA ASN A 253 18.10 11.72 -11.28
C ASN A 253 17.10 10.58 -11.47
N ARG A 254 16.33 10.64 -12.54
CA ARG A 254 15.50 9.52 -12.97
C ARG A 254 16.35 8.27 -13.15
N ASP A 255 15.92 7.18 -12.56
CA ASP A 255 16.52 5.87 -12.77
C ASP A 255 15.87 5.21 -13.98
N LEU A 256 16.42 5.53 -15.16
CA LEU A 256 15.94 5.00 -16.44
C LEU A 256 16.10 3.47 -16.51
N ALA A 257 17.12 2.92 -15.84
CA ALA A 257 17.36 1.48 -15.83
C ALA A 257 16.30 0.75 -15.00
N ALA A 258 16.03 1.23 -13.78
CA ALA A 258 14.96 0.69 -12.94
C ALA A 258 13.58 0.86 -13.60
N THR A 259 13.34 2.01 -14.25
CA THR A 259 12.10 2.24 -15.02
C THR A 259 11.93 1.20 -16.12
N ALA A 260 12.97 0.97 -16.92
CA ALA A 260 12.94 0.00 -18.00
C ALA A 260 12.83 -1.44 -17.49
N ASP A 261 13.43 -1.76 -16.34
CA ASP A 261 13.28 -3.07 -15.68
C ASP A 261 11.83 -3.30 -15.25
N ALA A 262 11.19 -2.32 -14.61
CA ALA A 262 9.80 -2.41 -14.19
C ALA A 262 8.85 -2.61 -15.39
N ILE A 263 9.11 -1.93 -16.51
CA ILE A 263 8.37 -2.12 -17.77
C ILE A 263 8.56 -3.54 -18.31
N VAL A 264 9.79 -4.06 -18.32
CA VAL A 264 10.09 -5.43 -18.77
C VAL A 264 9.39 -6.46 -17.89
N ASP A 265 9.48 -6.32 -16.57
CA ASP A 265 8.89 -7.24 -15.61
C ASP A 265 7.36 -7.34 -15.78
N LEU A 266 6.69 -6.20 -15.97
CA LEU A 266 5.26 -6.16 -16.27
C LEU A 266 4.93 -6.89 -17.59
N VAL A 267 5.68 -6.61 -18.66
CA VAL A 267 5.48 -7.30 -19.95
C VAL A 267 5.73 -8.80 -19.83
N ASP A 268 6.69 -9.21 -19.02
CA ASP A 268 7.00 -10.62 -18.77
C ASP A 268 5.91 -11.34 -17.96
N GLU A 269 5.27 -10.69 -16.99
CA GLU A 269 4.12 -11.28 -16.30
C GLU A 269 2.90 -11.39 -17.22
N VAL A 270 2.66 -10.40 -18.09
CA VAL A 270 1.65 -10.49 -19.16
C VAL A 270 1.95 -11.67 -20.08
N ASN A 271 3.21 -11.84 -20.49
CA ASN A 271 3.64 -12.95 -21.34
C ASN A 271 3.44 -14.30 -20.66
N THR A 272 3.79 -14.41 -19.39
CA THR A 272 3.62 -15.64 -18.58
C THR A 272 2.15 -15.99 -18.44
N THR A 273 1.29 -14.99 -18.23
CA THR A 273 -0.16 -15.15 -18.21
C THR A 273 -0.72 -15.61 -19.55
N LEU A 274 -0.27 -14.99 -20.65
CA LEU A 274 -0.65 -15.38 -22.01
C LEU A 274 -0.27 -16.83 -22.31
N ARG A 275 0.95 -17.26 -21.95
CA ARG A 275 1.39 -18.66 -22.11
C ARG A 275 0.54 -19.62 -21.28
N THR A 276 0.27 -19.28 -20.02
CA THR A 276 -0.59 -20.08 -19.13
C THR A 276 -1.99 -20.28 -19.71
N LEU A 277 -2.62 -19.19 -20.19
CA LEU A 277 -3.93 -19.25 -20.86
C LEU A 277 -3.88 -20.09 -22.15
N GLN A 278 -2.83 -19.91 -22.96
CA GLN A 278 -2.65 -20.67 -24.21
C GLN A 278 -2.47 -22.16 -23.95
N ASP A 279 -1.62 -22.53 -22.99
CA ASP A 279 -1.35 -23.92 -22.63
C ASP A 279 -2.61 -24.59 -22.06
N ALA A 280 -3.36 -23.89 -21.21
CA ALA A 280 -4.64 -24.37 -20.71
C ALA A 280 -5.67 -24.62 -21.82
N MET A 281 -5.57 -23.92 -22.95
CA MET A 281 -6.47 -24.06 -24.11
C MET A 281 -5.92 -24.94 -25.23
N ARG A 282 -4.67 -25.39 -25.17
CA ARG A 282 -3.99 -26.05 -26.30
C ARG A 282 -4.27 -27.56 -26.31
N TYR A 283 -4.33 -28.14 -27.51
CA TYR A 283 -4.28 -29.58 -27.69
C TYR A 283 -2.83 -30.06 -27.81
N ASP A 284 -2.45 -31.06 -27.02
CA ASP A 284 -1.16 -31.73 -27.13
C ASP A 284 -1.29 -32.97 -28.02
N ALA A 285 -0.66 -32.90 -29.20
CA ALA A 285 -0.65 -33.98 -30.18
C ALA A 285 0.13 -35.22 -29.72
N THR A 286 1.00 -35.08 -28.71
CA THR A 286 1.83 -36.18 -28.18
C THR A 286 1.03 -37.06 -27.24
N SER A 287 0.35 -36.46 -26.26
CA SER A 287 -0.56 -37.15 -25.34
C SER A 287 -1.92 -37.45 -25.96
N GLY A 288 -2.33 -36.69 -26.98
CA GLY A 288 -3.66 -36.77 -27.56
C GLY A 288 -4.73 -36.09 -26.69
N GLU A 289 -4.32 -35.27 -25.73
CA GLU A 289 -5.20 -34.63 -24.75
C GLU A 289 -5.30 -33.12 -24.98
N GLY A 290 -6.49 -32.58 -24.74
CA GLY A 290 -6.72 -31.14 -24.69
C GLY A 290 -6.42 -30.59 -23.31
N GLY A 291 -5.84 -29.40 -23.24
CA GLY A 291 -5.75 -28.63 -22.00
C GLY A 291 -7.13 -28.43 -21.37
N PRO A 292 -7.20 -28.21 -20.04
CA PRO A 292 -8.45 -28.19 -19.29
C PRO A 292 -9.47 -27.16 -19.81
N LEU A 293 -9.00 -26.06 -20.40
CA LEU A 293 -9.81 -24.96 -20.92
C LEU A 293 -9.94 -24.98 -22.46
N LEU A 294 -9.62 -26.09 -23.12
CA LEU A 294 -9.80 -26.22 -24.56
C LEU A 294 -11.24 -25.87 -24.97
N GLY A 295 -11.38 -24.84 -25.81
CA GLY A 295 -12.67 -24.33 -26.29
C GLY A 295 -13.39 -23.35 -25.35
N ASP A 296 -12.80 -22.97 -24.22
CA ASP A 296 -13.39 -21.99 -23.30
C ASP A 296 -13.37 -20.57 -23.92
N SER A 297 -14.55 -19.98 -24.11
CA SER A 297 -14.70 -18.65 -24.69
C SER A 297 -14.25 -17.51 -23.76
N THR A 298 -14.26 -17.74 -22.45
CA THR A 298 -13.81 -16.74 -21.47
C THR A 298 -12.30 -16.66 -21.50
N ALA A 299 -11.60 -17.80 -21.46
CA ALA A 299 -10.14 -17.83 -21.59
C ALA A 299 -9.65 -17.20 -22.90
N ARG A 300 -10.34 -17.48 -24.02
CA ARG A 300 -10.02 -16.85 -25.31
C ARG A 300 -10.21 -15.32 -25.29
N ARG A 301 -11.31 -14.84 -24.72
CA ARG A 301 -11.55 -13.39 -24.58
C ARG A 301 -10.49 -12.70 -23.72
N LEU A 302 -10.00 -13.36 -22.67
CA LEU A 302 -8.91 -12.82 -21.85
C LEU A 302 -7.61 -12.70 -22.65
N VAL A 303 -7.24 -13.72 -23.44
CA VAL A 303 -6.08 -13.64 -24.34
C VAL A 303 -6.21 -12.47 -25.32
N ASP A 304 -7.37 -12.32 -25.96
CA ASP A 304 -7.60 -11.26 -26.94
C ASP A 304 -7.55 -9.87 -26.28
N ARG A 305 -8.12 -9.72 -25.07
CA ARG A 305 -8.09 -8.47 -24.30
C ARG A 305 -6.68 -8.09 -23.85
N LEU A 306 -5.91 -9.02 -23.27
CA LEU A 306 -4.52 -8.77 -22.86
C LEU A 306 -3.64 -8.36 -24.05
N ARG A 307 -3.79 -9.04 -25.20
CA ARG A 307 -3.06 -8.66 -26.42
C ARG A 307 -3.49 -7.29 -26.93
N SER A 308 -4.79 -6.99 -26.93
CA SER A 308 -5.30 -5.70 -27.38
C SER A 308 -4.88 -4.55 -26.47
N ALA A 309 -4.71 -4.78 -25.16
CA ALA A 309 -4.32 -3.75 -24.21
C ALA A 309 -2.95 -3.15 -24.52
N LEU A 310 -1.98 -4.00 -24.88
CA LEU A 310 -0.62 -3.55 -25.20
C LEU A 310 -0.43 -3.23 -26.70
N SER A 311 -1.19 -3.85 -27.60
CA SER A 311 -1.04 -3.60 -29.05
C SER A 311 -1.95 -2.51 -29.61
N GLY A 312 -3.01 -2.13 -28.90
CA GLY A 312 -4.06 -1.21 -29.38
C GLY A 312 -3.81 0.26 -29.07
N THR A 313 -2.88 0.58 -28.16
CA THR A 313 -2.63 1.96 -27.72
C THR A 313 -1.87 2.74 -28.78
N VAL A 314 -2.43 3.90 -29.17
CA VAL A 314 -1.82 4.81 -30.14
C VAL A 314 -1.89 6.24 -29.63
N ARG A 315 -0.74 6.93 -29.55
CA ARG A 315 -0.66 8.37 -29.26
C ARG A 315 -0.28 9.16 -30.50
N ALA A 316 -1.28 9.66 -31.21
CA ALA A 316 -1.07 10.45 -32.42
C ALA A 316 -0.31 11.76 -32.10
N GLY A 317 0.76 12.04 -32.84
CA GLY A 317 1.57 13.26 -32.65
C GLY A 317 2.73 13.12 -31.67
N SER A 318 2.81 12.02 -30.91
CA SER A 318 3.98 11.67 -30.11
C SER A 318 5.14 11.15 -31.00
N PRO A 319 6.42 11.40 -30.64
CA PRO A 319 7.55 10.73 -31.27
C PRO A 319 7.50 9.20 -31.08
N TYR A 320 6.82 8.74 -30.03
CA TYR A 320 6.57 7.33 -29.73
C TYR A 320 5.07 7.02 -29.79
N PRO A 321 4.49 6.87 -31.00
CA PRO A 321 3.04 6.71 -31.14
C PRO A 321 2.54 5.32 -30.75
N THR A 322 3.41 4.30 -30.63
CA THR A 322 3.01 2.91 -30.34
C THR A 322 4.05 2.19 -29.47
N LEU A 323 3.66 1.12 -28.78
CA LEU A 323 4.60 0.29 -28.00
C LEU A 323 5.78 -0.25 -28.84
N SER A 324 5.56 -0.53 -30.13
CA SER A 324 6.63 -1.00 -31.00
C SER A 324 7.71 0.06 -31.27
N SER A 325 7.36 1.35 -31.16
CA SER A 325 8.31 2.46 -31.33
C SER A 325 9.30 2.56 -30.15
N ILE A 326 8.93 2.04 -28.97
CA ILE A 326 9.79 1.92 -27.79
C ILE A 326 10.35 0.50 -27.60
N GLY A 327 10.26 -0.36 -28.61
CA GLY A 327 10.85 -1.71 -28.59
C GLY A 327 9.95 -2.84 -28.09
N ILE A 328 8.68 -2.59 -27.74
CA ILE A 328 7.76 -3.65 -27.29
C ILE A 328 6.85 -4.07 -28.45
N SER A 329 6.95 -5.32 -28.90
CA SER A 329 6.27 -5.79 -30.13
C SER A 329 5.57 -7.13 -29.97
N LEU A 330 4.44 -7.32 -30.64
CA LEU A 330 3.69 -8.58 -30.64
C LEU A 330 4.32 -9.60 -31.60
N GLY A 331 4.77 -10.72 -31.05
CA GLY A 331 5.30 -11.88 -31.78
C GLY A 331 4.22 -12.71 -32.48
N ARG A 332 4.65 -13.61 -33.37
CA ARG A 332 3.74 -14.52 -34.12
C ARG A 332 3.11 -15.62 -33.25
N ASP A 333 3.75 -15.96 -32.15
CA ASP A 333 3.22 -16.81 -31.08
C ASP A 333 2.17 -16.06 -30.22
N GLY A 334 2.03 -14.75 -30.45
CA GLY A 334 1.11 -13.86 -29.76
C GLY A 334 1.51 -13.64 -28.29
N THR A 335 2.81 -13.66 -28.01
CA THR A 335 3.43 -13.04 -26.83
C THR A 335 4.15 -11.75 -27.26
N PHE A 336 4.52 -10.90 -26.31
CA PHE A 336 5.26 -9.67 -26.55
C PHE A 336 6.78 -9.91 -26.41
N THR A 337 7.56 -9.28 -27.27
CA THR A 337 9.02 -9.23 -27.19
C THR A 337 9.45 -7.81 -26.85
N VAL A 338 10.40 -7.66 -25.93
CA VAL A 338 10.99 -6.37 -25.56
C VAL A 338 12.41 -6.27 -26.12
N ASP A 339 12.65 -5.24 -26.94
CA ASP A 339 13.98 -4.81 -27.36
C ASP A 339 14.50 -3.80 -26.33
N ARG A 340 15.28 -4.30 -25.36
CA ARG A 340 15.74 -3.49 -24.23
C ARG A 340 16.56 -2.28 -24.66
N THR A 341 17.42 -2.42 -25.67
CA THR A 341 18.23 -1.32 -26.19
C THR A 341 17.35 -0.17 -26.70
N LYS A 342 16.29 -0.47 -27.44
CA LYS A 342 15.35 0.56 -27.93
C LYS A 342 14.54 1.21 -26.82
N LEU A 343 14.17 0.43 -25.80
CA LEU A 343 13.46 0.95 -24.64
C LEU A 343 14.34 1.94 -23.87
N ASP A 344 15.59 1.57 -23.61
CA ASP A 344 16.57 2.43 -22.93
C ASP A 344 16.83 3.71 -23.75
N GLU A 345 17.00 3.58 -25.08
CA GLU A 345 17.16 4.74 -25.99
C GLU A 345 15.95 5.66 -25.96
N ALA A 346 14.72 5.11 -25.96
CA ALA A 346 13.51 5.91 -25.95
C ALA A 346 13.29 6.65 -24.62
N LEU A 347 13.54 5.98 -23.49
CA LEU A 347 13.47 6.58 -22.15
C LEU A 347 14.50 7.69 -21.97
N ALA A 348 15.67 7.57 -22.59
CA ALA A 348 16.72 8.59 -22.55
C ALA A 348 16.44 9.79 -23.46
N ASP A 349 15.81 9.58 -24.63
CA ASP A 349 15.51 10.63 -25.61
C ASP A 349 14.31 11.49 -25.18
N ASP A 350 13.18 10.87 -24.83
CA ASP A 350 11.97 11.57 -24.38
C ASP A 350 11.17 10.70 -23.40
N PHE A 351 11.60 10.74 -22.13
CA PHE A 351 10.94 10.05 -21.03
C PHE A 351 9.44 10.36 -20.94
N GLU A 352 9.05 11.62 -21.13
CA GLU A 352 7.65 12.00 -20.98
C GLU A 352 6.80 11.41 -22.09
N ALA A 353 7.27 11.40 -23.33
CA ALA A 353 6.54 10.76 -24.42
C ALA A 353 6.38 9.24 -24.21
N VAL A 354 7.38 8.57 -23.62
CA VAL A 354 7.29 7.14 -23.25
C VAL A 354 6.29 6.95 -22.11
N THR A 355 6.38 7.75 -21.06
CA THR A 355 5.46 7.70 -19.92
C THR A 355 4.03 7.97 -20.37
N GLU A 356 3.81 8.96 -21.23
CA GLU A 356 2.51 9.26 -21.80
C GLU A 356 1.99 8.03 -22.57
N LEU A 357 2.80 7.36 -23.39
CA LEU A 357 2.39 6.14 -24.09
C LEU A 357 1.94 5.00 -23.16
N LEU A 358 2.57 4.89 -21.99
CA LEU A 358 2.37 3.77 -21.07
C LEU A 358 1.28 4.05 -20.03
N THR A 359 1.21 5.26 -19.51
CA THR A 359 0.38 5.62 -18.35
C THR A 359 -0.89 6.39 -18.75
N THR A 360 -1.83 6.50 -17.83
CA THR A 360 -3.05 7.28 -18.04
C THR A 360 -2.75 8.75 -17.82
N THR A 361 -3.02 9.60 -18.83
CA THR A 361 -2.71 11.03 -18.72
C THR A 361 -3.92 11.91 -19.05
N GLY A 362 -3.96 13.07 -18.40
CA GLY A 362 -4.89 14.16 -18.73
C GLY A 362 -4.11 15.43 -19.02
N THR A 363 -4.15 15.91 -20.27
CA THR A 363 -3.44 17.12 -20.68
C THR A 363 -4.41 18.28 -20.85
N ALA A 364 -4.19 19.35 -20.08
CA ALA A 364 -4.97 20.58 -20.19
C ALA A 364 -4.31 21.56 -21.15
N THR A 365 -5.13 22.31 -21.89
CA THR A 365 -4.66 23.40 -22.76
C THR A 365 -4.50 24.74 -22.04
N ASP A 366 -5.09 24.88 -20.85
CA ASP A 366 -4.99 26.07 -20.00
C ASP A 366 -4.26 25.71 -18.70
N GLY A 367 -3.24 26.50 -18.33
CA GLY A 367 -2.42 26.25 -17.13
C GLY A 367 -3.17 26.41 -15.80
N ARG A 368 -4.43 26.88 -15.83
CA ARG A 368 -5.31 26.91 -14.65
C ARG A 368 -6.09 25.63 -14.43
N VAL A 369 -5.99 24.68 -15.34
CA VAL A 369 -6.63 23.37 -15.22
C VAL A 369 -5.53 22.31 -15.09
N SER A 370 -5.65 21.46 -14.09
CA SER A 370 -4.74 20.34 -13.88
C SER A 370 -5.56 19.06 -13.75
N TYR A 371 -5.16 18.02 -14.49
CA TYR A 371 -5.70 16.68 -14.31
C TYR A 371 -5.25 16.12 -12.96
N VAL A 372 -6.17 15.49 -12.24
CA VAL A 372 -5.89 14.84 -10.95
C VAL A 372 -5.99 13.33 -11.12
N THR A 373 -7.16 12.85 -11.54
CA THR A 373 -7.42 11.42 -11.69
C THR A 373 -8.65 11.20 -12.59
N ALA A 374 -8.88 9.95 -12.96
CA ALA A 374 -10.04 9.51 -13.71
C ALA A 374 -10.54 8.16 -13.18
N GLY A 375 -11.85 8.01 -13.14
CA GLY A 375 -12.50 6.74 -12.80
C GLY A 375 -12.32 5.67 -13.89
N THR A 376 -12.68 4.44 -13.58
CA THR A 376 -12.65 3.31 -14.53
C THR A 376 -13.64 3.47 -15.68
N THR A 377 -14.72 4.23 -15.45
CA THR A 377 -15.78 4.57 -16.42
C THR A 377 -15.42 5.74 -17.34
N THR A 378 -14.37 6.51 -17.01
CA THR A 378 -13.95 7.64 -17.84
C THR A 378 -13.51 7.17 -19.22
N VAL A 379 -14.12 7.76 -20.24
CA VAL A 379 -13.88 7.49 -21.65
C VAL A 379 -12.78 8.41 -22.17
N ASP A 380 -11.87 7.86 -22.97
CA ASP A 380 -10.82 8.62 -23.66
C ASP A 380 -11.44 9.66 -24.60
N GLY A 381 -10.98 10.90 -24.52
CA GLY A 381 -11.55 12.00 -25.28
C GLY A 381 -11.01 13.37 -24.87
N THR A 382 -11.44 14.39 -25.62
CA THR A 382 -11.14 15.79 -25.34
C THR A 382 -12.41 16.49 -24.87
N TYR A 383 -12.33 17.15 -23.73
CA TYR A 383 -13.48 17.70 -23.00
C TYR A 383 -13.27 19.19 -22.73
N ASP A 384 -14.22 20.03 -23.12
CA ASP A 384 -14.21 21.45 -22.78
C ASP A 384 -14.40 21.64 -21.27
N VAL A 385 -13.63 22.55 -20.68
CA VAL A 385 -13.73 22.92 -19.26
C VAL A 385 -14.23 24.35 -19.16
N VAL A 386 -15.35 24.52 -18.45
CA VAL A 386 -15.97 25.83 -18.24
C VAL A 386 -16.26 26.00 -16.76
N VAL A 387 -15.92 27.17 -16.22
CA VAL A 387 -16.09 27.52 -14.81
C VAL A 387 -17.07 28.69 -14.71
N THR A 388 -18.12 28.52 -13.92
CA THR A 388 -19.14 29.55 -13.65
C THR A 388 -19.00 30.18 -12.26
N GLN A 389 -18.24 29.53 -11.37
CA GLN A 389 -17.87 30.05 -10.06
C GLN A 389 -16.49 29.51 -9.69
N ALA A 390 -15.58 30.38 -9.26
CA ALA A 390 -14.29 29.94 -8.77
C ALA A 390 -14.37 29.54 -7.29
N ALA A 391 -13.44 28.68 -6.87
CA ALA A 391 -13.28 28.40 -5.47
C ALA A 391 -12.73 29.63 -4.73
N THR A 392 -13.25 29.92 -3.54
CA THR A 392 -12.75 31.02 -2.70
C THR A 392 -12.33 30.52 -1.32
N ARG A 393 -11.42 31.27 -0.70
CA ARG A 393 -11.09 31.12 0.72
C ARG A 393 -11.96 32.09 1.51
N PRO A 394 -12.47 31.69 2.68
CA PRO A 394 -13.08 32.65 3.59
C PRO A 394 -12.04 33.63 4.11
N VAL A 395 -12.40 34.91 4.05
CA VAL A 395 -11.58 36.03 4.48
C VAL A 395 -12.43 36.98 5.30
N ALA A 396 -11.95 37.31 6.50
CA ALA A 396 -12.47 38.41 7.30
C ALA A 396 -11.48 39.57 7.22
N GLU A 397 -11.97 40.76 6.89
CA GLU A 397 -11.20 42.00 6.98
C GLU A 397 -11.89 42.94 7.96
N SER A 398 -11.11 43.50 8.87
CA SER A 398 -11.63 44.46 9.84
C SER A 398 -12.00 45.77 9.15
N ASN A 399 -12.69 46.65 9.88
CA ASN A 399 -12.70 48.07 9.53
C ASN A 399 -11.29 48.66 9.66
N ASP A 400 -11.15 49.94 9.31
CA ASP A 400 -9.91 50.69 9.58
C ASP A 400 -9.54 50.54 11.06
N TYR A 401 -8.36 49.98 11.32
CA TYR A 401 -7.94 49.56 12.64
C TYR A 401 -7.71 50.78 13.52
N VAL A 402 -8.39 50.78 14.67
CA VAL A 402 -8.21 51.78 15.72
C VAL A 402 -7.77 51.04 16.98
N PRO A 403 -6.59 51.38 17.57
CA PRO A 403 -6.14 50.76 18.82
C PRO A 403 -7.23 50.81 19.89
N PRO A 404 -7.55 49.69 20.56
CA PRO A 404 -8.65 49.65 21.50
C PRO A 404 -8.32 50.46 22.75
N THR A 405 -9.31 51.16 23.34
CA THR A 405 -9.10 51.99 24.55
C THR A 405 -9.11 51.19 25.85
N THR A 406 -9.61 49.96 25.81
CA THR A 406 -9.63 48.95 26.88
C THR A 406 -9.27 47.60 26.27
N ASP A 407 -8.94 46.60 27.08
CA ASP A 407 -8.69 45.26 26.54
C ASP A 407 -9.92 44.76 25.76
N ALA A 408 -9.64 44.26 24.55
CA ALA A 408 -10.63 43.79 23.58
C ALA A 408 -10.61 42.27 23.54
N THR A 409 -11.65 41.64 24.09
CA THR A 409 -11.79 40.17 24.10
C THR A 409 -12.87 39.71 23.13
N PHE A 410 -12.54 38.74 22.29
CA PHE A 410 -13.46 38.18 21.29
C PHE A 410 -13.11 36.71 21.01
N GLN A 411 -14.01 36.02 20.32
CA GLN A 411 -13.89 34.59 20.03
C GLN A 411 -13.75 34.33 18.54
N ILE A 412 -12.83 33.45 18.19
CA ILE A 412 -12.71 32.85 16.85
C ILE A 412 -13.07 31.37 16.97
N VAL A 413 -13.98 30.88 16.14
CA VAL A 413 -14.35 29.46 16.08
C VAL A 413 -14.03 28.91 14.69
N VAL A 414 -13.24 27.84 14.64
CA VAL A 414 -12.87 27.12 13.41
C VAL A 414 -12.73 25.63 13.72
N GLY A 415 -13.27 24.77 12.85
CA GLY A 415 -13.20 23.32 13.05
C GLY A 415 -13.85 22.81 14.35
N GLY A 416 -14.68 23.62 15.02
CA GLY A 416 -15.25 23.33 16.35
C GLY A 416 -14.37 23.75 17.53
N THR A 417 -13.13 24.19 17.27
CA THR A 417 -12.23 24.78 18.28
C THR A 417 -12.63 26.23 18.51
N THR A 418 -12.79 26.63 19.78
CA THR A 418 -13.04 28.02 20.18
C THR A 418 -11.76 28.61 20.72
N VAL A 419 -11.34 29.74 20.17
CA VAL A 419 -10.14 30.49 20.56
C VAL A 419 -10.58 31.82 21.15
N ASP A 420 -10.30 32.00 22.44
CA ASP A 420 -10.47 33.28 23.12
C ASP A 420 -9.25 34.16 22.86
N VAL A 421 -9.46 35.31 22.24
CA VAL A 421 -8.41 36.28 21.93
C VAL A 421 -8.60 37.51 22.80
N THR A 422 -7.51 38.04 23.39
CA THR A 422 -7.53 39.33 24.11
C THR A 422 -6.44 40.24 23.59
N VAL A 423 -6.83 41.30 22.89
CA VAL A 423 -5.92 42.37 22.43
C VAL A 423 -5.88 43.47 23.48
N ALA A 424 -4.70 43.76 24.02
CA ALA A 424 -4.55 44.73 25.10
C ALA A 424 -4.83 46.18 24.64
N ALA A 425 -5.32 47.01 25.56
CA ALA A 425 -5.55 48.43 25.31
C ALA A 425 -4.31 49.14 24.73
N GLY A 426 -4.50 49.94 23.68
CA GLY A 426 -3.44 50.71 23.03
C GLY A 426 -2.51 49.91 22.10
N SER A 427 -2.77 48.61 21.89
CA SER A 427 -1.98 47.79 20.95
C SER A 427 -2.09 48.35 19.53
N ASP A 428 -0.96 48.52 18.85
CA ASP A 428 -0.95 48.80 17.42
C ASP A 428 -1.38 47.56 16.61
N VAL A 429 -1.61 47.73 15.31
CA VAL A 429 -2.13 46.66 14.44
C VAL A 429 -1.17 45.47 14.37
N ALA A 430 0.16 45.71 14.37
CA ALA A 430 1.16 44.65 14.33
C ALA A 430 1.12 43.81 15.61
N THR A 431 0.99 44.46 16.77
CA THR A 431 0.84 43.79 18.06
C THR A 431 -0.48 43.03 18.14
N ALA A 432 -1.57 43.59 17.61
CA ALA A 432 -2.87 42.91 17.56
C ALA A 432 -2.81 41.65 16.68
N VAL A 433 -2.23 41.75 15.47
CA VAL A 433 -2.03 40.59 14.57
C VAL A 433 -1.21 39.50 15.26
N ALA A 434 -0.07 39.84 15.85
CA ALA A 434 0.78 38.87 16.56
C ALA A 434 0.06 38.23 17.76
N THR A 435 -0.81 38.98 18.44
CA THR A 435 -1.59 38.47 19.58
C THR A 435 -2.65 37.46 19.12
N ILE A 436 -3.35 37.75 18.02
CA ILE A 436 -4.34 36.83 17.44
C ILE A 436 -3.62 35.55 16.97
N ASP A 437 -2.51 35.70 16.25
CA ASP A 437 -1.71 34.59 15.72
C ASP A 437 -1.19 33.68 16.85
N ALA A 438 -0.67 34.28 17.93
CA ALA A 438 -0.23 33.53 19.11
C ALA A 438 -1.38 32.80 19.82
N ALA A 439 -2.58 33.38 19.87
CA ALA A 439 -3.75 32.74 20.46
C ALA A 439 -4.23 31.55 19.62
N LEU A 440 -4.22 31.67 18.29
CA LEU A 440 -4.53 30.57 17.37
C LEU A 440 -3.52 29.43 17.51
N ALA A 441 -2.23 29.75 17.50
CA ALA A 441 -1.16 28.77 17.67
C ALA A 441 -1.24 28.05 19.03
N ALA A 442 -1.52 28.78 20.12
CA ALA A 442 -1.72 28.19 21.45
C ALA A 442 -2.94 27.24 21.53
N ALA A 443 -3.94 27.46 20.68
CA ALA A 443 -5.12 26.61 20.55
C ALA A 443 -4.93 25.47 19.53
N GLY A 444 -3.76 25.36 18.89
CA GLY A 444 -3.49 24.37 17.85
C GLY A 444 -4.27 24.59 16.56
N VAL A 445 -4.61 25.85 16.24
CA VAL A 445 -5.30 26.23 15.01
C VAL A 445 -4.28 26.71 13.99
N ASP A 446 -4.01 25.86 13.00
CA ASP A 446 -3.06 26.16 11.92
C ASP A 446 -3.78 26.53 10.60
N GLU A 447 -5.12 26.41 10.55
CA GLU A 447 -5.90 26.67 9.33
C GLU A 447 -6.15 28.14 9.05
N LEU A 448 -5.88 29.04 10.00
CA LEU A 448 -6.09 30.48 9.86
C LEU A 448 -4.74 31.20 9.87
N THR A 449 -4.60 32.14 8.95
CA THR A 449 -3.46 33.07 8.91
C THR A 449 -3.94 34.48 9.18
N VAL A 450 -3.24 35.19 10.05
CA VAL A 450 -3.57 36.58 10.41
C VAL A 450 -2.50 37.50 9.83
N SER A 451 -2.93 38.57 9.17
CA SER A 451 -2.03 39.53 8.54
C SER A 451 -2.54 40.96 8.68
N GLN A 452 -1.61 41.91 8.60
CA GLN A 452 -1.94 43.32 8.41
C GLN A 452 -2.07 43.60 6.92
N VAL A 453 -3.15 44.26 6.52
CA VAL A 453 -3.34 44.79 5.16
C VAL A 453 -3.64 46.29 5.23
N THR A 454 -3.13 47.06 4.27
CA THR A 454 -3.38 48.50 4.17
C THR A 454 -4.28 48.79 2.99
N VAL A 455 -5.49 49.31 3.25
CA VAL A 455 -6.49 49.65 2.23
C VAL A 455 -6.77 51.14 2.29
N GLY A 456 -6.53 51.84 1.18
CA GLY A 456 -6.76 53.29 1.12
C GLY A 456 -5.87 54.13 2.06
N GLY A 457 -4.76 53.56 2.53
CA GLY A 457 -3.83 54.19 3.49
C GLY A 457 -4.14 53.91 4.96
N ASN A 458 -5.19 53.14 5.26
CA ASN A 458 -5.54 52.72 6.62
C ASN A 458 -5.24 51.24 6.82
N ASP A 459 -4.68 50.90 7.98
CA ASP A 459 -4.35 49.53 8.34
C ASP A 459 -5.59 48.75 8.80
N ARG A 460 -5.62 47.46 8.49
CA ARG A 460 -6.70 46.53 8.84
C ARG A 460 -6.12 45.17 9.21
N ILE A 461 -6.85 44.43 10.03
CA ILE A 461 -6.58 43.03 10.33
C ILE A 461 -7.29 42.18 9.28
N ARG A 462 -6.56 41.24 8.68
CA ARG A 462 -7.10 40.24 7.76
C ARG A 462 -6.87 38.85 8.31
N ILE A 463 -7.95 38.08 8.45
CA ILE A 463 -7.93 36.67 8.83
C ILE A 463 -8.33 35.87 7.60
N GLU A 464 -7.45 35.00 7.11
CA GLU A 464 -7.68 34.18 5.92
C GLU A 464 -7.51 32.69 6.25
N HIS A 465 -8.47 31.88 5.80
CA HIS A 465 -8.40 30.44 5.93
C HIS A 465 -7.51 29.81 4.84
N ALA A 466 -6.70 28.83 5.22
CA ALA A 466 -5.74 28.18 4.33
C ALA A 466 -6.40 27.31 3.23
N ARG A 467 -7.58 26.75 3.52
CA ARG A 467 -8.35 25.91 2.58
C ARG A 467 -9.38 26.70 1.77
N TYR A 468 -9.56 26.30 0.52
CA TYR A 468 -10.63 26.76 -0.37
C TYR A 468 -11.90 25.92 -0.16
N GLY A 469 -13.06 26.49 -0.49
CA GLY A 469 -14.32 25.75 -0.57
C GLY A 469 -15.31 26.02 0.54
N SER A 470 -16.51 25.47 0.41
CA SER A 470 -17.61 25.65 1.38
C SER A 470 -17.37 24.94 2.71
N SER A 471 -16.50 23.93 2.72
CA SER A 471 -16.06 23.25 3.95
C SER A 471 -15.11 24.11 4.80
N ALA A 472 -14.44 25.08 4.19
CA ALA A 472 -13.69 26.09 4.91
C ALA A 472 -14.66 27.11 5.51
N THR A 473 -14.72 27.18 6.85
CA THR A 473 -15.57 28.12 7.56
C THR A 473 -14.95 28.50 8.89
N PHE A 474 -15.08 29.77 9.26
CA PHE A 474 -14.79 30.24 10.60
C PHE A 474 -15.75 31.35 10.99
N THR A 475 -15.94 31.52 12.30
CA THR A 475 -16.76 32.60 12.85
C THR A 475 -15.95 33.45 13.79
N VAL A 476 -16.15 34.77 13.72
CA VAL A 476 -15.65 35.71 14.71
C VAL A 476 -16.86 36.31 15.43
N SER A 477 -16.78 36.41 16.76
CA SER A 477 -17.88 36.94 17.58
C SER A 477 -17.38 37.76 18.75
N GLY A 478 -18.05 38.89 19.01
CA GLY A 478 -17.72 39.81 20.10
C GLY A 478 -16.53 40.73 19.78
N ASP A 479 -16.11 40.80 18.51
CA ASP A 479 -14.97 41.58 18.07
C ASP A 479 -15.28 43.10 17.96
N PRO A 480 -14.44 43.99 18.53
CA PRO A 480 -14.60 45.43 18.38
C PRO A 480 -14.01 46.00 17.08
N PHE A 481 -13.30 45.22 16.26
CA PHE A 481 -12.63 45.68 15.04
C PHE A 481 -13.52 45.59 13.77
N GLY A 482 -14.71 45.01 13.87
CA GLY A 482 -15.66 44.84 12.76
C GLY A 482 -15.49 43.54 11.97
N LEU A 483 -14.85 42.54 12.55
CA LEU A 483 -14.67 41.19 12.05
C LEU A 483 -15.86 40.27 12.40
N ASP A 484 -16.83 40.73 13.20
CA ASP A 484 -17.98 39.90 13.60
C ASP A 484 -18.73 39.33 12.39
N GLY A 485 -18.81 38.00 12.31
CA GLY A 485 -19.47 37.33 11.20
C GLY A 485 -19.12 35.86 11.05
N THR A 486 -19.81 35.21 10.12
CA THR A 486 -19.48 33.87 9.63
C THR A 486 -18.90 34.01 8.23
N TYR A 487 -17.71 33.49 8.04
CA TYR A 487 -16.98 33.55 6.78
C TYR A 487 -16.88 32.14 6.22
N THR A 488 -17.44 31.93 5.05
CA THR A 488 -17.45 30.62 4.37
C THR A 488 -16.91 30.79 2.96
N GLY A 489 -16.04 29.88 2.54
CA GLY A 489 -15.56 29.84 1.18
C GLY A 489 -16.64 29.33 0.22
N THR A 490 -16.36 29.39 -1.07
CA THR A 490 -17.19 28.79 -2.11
C THR A 490 -16.41 27.72 -2.82
N ASP A 491 -17.08 26.64 -3.21
CA ASP A 491 -16.49 25.63 -4.09
C ASP A 491 -16.49 26.12 -5.53
N VAL A 492 -15.60 25.56 -6.34
CA VAL A 492 -15.64 25.74 -7.80
C VAL A 492 -16.97 25.19 -8.35
N ALA A 493 -17.58 25.86 -9.33
CA ALA A 493 -18.71 25.33 -10.07
C ALA A 493 -18.47 25.48 -11.56
N GLY A 494 -18.91 24.49 -12.35
CA GLY A 494 -18.62 24.46 -13.76
C GLY A 494 -19.12 23.20 -14.47
N THR A 495 -18.67 23.04 -15.71
CA THR A 495 -18.97 21.88 -16.55
C THR A 495 -17.69 21.28 -17.11
N ILE A 496 -17.69 19.97 -17.32
CA ILE A 496 -16.64 19.23 -18.04
C ILE A 496 -17.32 18.49 -19.20
N GLY A 497 -16.87 18.73 -20.43
CA GLY A 497 -17.49 18.15 -21.62
C GLY A 497 -18.93 18.62 -21.88
N GLY A 498 -19.33 19.75 -21.29
CA GLY A 498 -20.69 20.28 -21.34
C GLY A 498 -21.65 19.71 -20.29
N GLU A 499 -21.23 18.72 -19.50
CA GLU A 499 -22.00 18.16 -18.39
C GLU A 499 -21.65 18.86 -17.08
N ALA A 500 -22.64 19.05 -16.20
CA ALA A 500 -22.43 19.67 -14.90
C ALA A 500 -21.49 18.82 -14.04
N ALA A 501 -20.51 19.47 -13.43
CA ALA A 501 -19.54 18.83 -12.56
C ALA A 501 -19.69 19.31 -11.11
N THR A 502 -19.40 18.43 -10.17
CA THR A 502 -19.49 18.67 -8.73
C THR A 502 -18.18 19.26 -8.22
N GLY A 503 -18.28 20.38 -7.51
CA GLY A 503 -17.13 21.08 -6.93
C GLY A 503 -16.91 20.76 -5.47
N SER A 504 -15.64 20.66 -5.07
CA SER A 504 -15.20 20.61 -3.68
C SER A 504 -13.87 21.35 -3.54
N GLY A 505 -13.87 22.51 -2.88
CA GLY A 505 -12.74 23.43 -2.93
C GLY A 505 -12.40 23.80 -4.37
N ARG A 506 -11.15 23.56 -4.76
CA ARG A 506 -10.67 23.77 -6.15
C ARG A 506 -10.87 22.56 -7.06
N THR A 507 -11.36 21.45 -6.53
CA THR A 507 -11.54 20.22 -7.29
C THR A 507 -12.89 20.22 -7.98
N LEU A 508 -12.91 19.90 -9.26
CA LEU A 508 -14.09 19.78 -10.10
C LEU A 508 -14.15 18.34 -10.62
N THR A 509 -15.22 17.61 -10.28
CA THR A 509 -15.41 16.19 -10.58
C THR A 509 -16.62 15.99 -11.47
N ALA A 510 -16.45 15.32 -12.61
CA ALA A 510 -17.57 14.90 -13.44
C ALA A 510 -18.22 13.65 -12.86
N GLU A 511 -19.49 13.73 -12.47
CA GLU A 511 -20.23 12.64 -11.79
C GLU A 511 -21.24 11.92 -12.69
N ALA A 512 -21.43 12.40 -13.92
CA ALA A 512 -22.35 11.81 -14.88
C ALA A 512 -21.96 12.15 -16.33
N GLY A 513 -22.40 11.31 -17.26
CA GLY A 513 -22.19 11.52 -18.69
C GLY A 513 -20.78 11.14 -19.16
N SER A 514 -20.28 11.82 -20.18
CA SER A 514 -18.92 11.66 -20.66
C SER A 514 -18.22 13.00 -20.54
N PRO A 515 -17.28 13.19 -19.58
CA PRO A 515 -16.47 12.14 -18.94
C PRO A 515 -16.84 11.82 -17.46
N ASP A 516 -17.65 10.79 -17.20
CA ASP A 516 -17.87 10.29 -15.83
C ASP A 516 -16.55 9.89 -15.15
N GLY A 517 -16.36 10.33 -13.90
CA GLY A 517 -15.21 10.03 -13.06
C GLY A 517 -13.97 10.90 -13.30
N LEU A 518 -13.98 11.85 -14.24
CA LEU A 518 -12.83 12.74 -14.48
C LEU A 518 -12.75 13.82 -13.39
N VAL A 519 -11.58 13.95 -12.77
CA VAL A 519 -11.31 14.89 -11.68
C VAL A 519 -10.23 15.88 -12.10
N LEU A 520 -10.53 17.17 -11.96
CA LEU A 520 -9.64 18.27 -12.31
C LEU A 520 -9.45 19.21 -11.11
N THR A 521 -8.28 19.82 -10.98
CA THR A 521 -8.07 20.97 -10.11
C THR A 521 -8.11 22.26 -10.92
N ILE A 522 -8.86 23.24 -10.42
CA ILE A 522 -9.10 24.53 -11.06
C ILE A 522 -8.45 25.64 -10.25
N SER A 523 -7.50 26.36 -10.86
CA SER A 523 -6.79 27.46 -10.21
C SER A 523 -7.26 28.87 -10.59
N ALA A 524 -8.33 28.97 -11.40
CA ALA A 524 -8.97 30.24 -11.72
C ALA A 524 -9.50 30.97 -10.46
N THR A 525 -9.54 32.30 -10.53
CA THR A 525 -10.01 33.21 -9.49
C THR A 525 -11.39 33.77 -9.81
N GLN A 526 -12.14 34.19 -8.79
CA GLN A 526 -13.48 34.75 -9.00
C GLN A 526 -13.45 36.03 -9.86
N ALA A 527 -12.40 36.86 -9.72
CA ALA A 527 -12.23 38.06 -10.54
C ALA A 527 -12.09 37.75 -12.04
N GLU A 528 -11.46 36.63 -12.40
CA GLU A 528 -11.36 36.18 -13.80
C GLU A 528 -12.71 35.69 -14.33
N VAL A 529 -13.49 34.99 -13.50
CA VAL A 529 -14.85 34.55 -13.84
C VAL A 529 -15.77 35.75 -14.05
N ASP A 530 -15.73 36.71 -13.14
CA ASP A 530 -16.52 37.94 -13.22
C ASP A 530 -16.11 38.78 -14.43
N GLY A 531 -14.80 38.90 -14.68
CA GLY A 531 -14.25 39.59 -15.84
C GLY A 531 -14.63 38.96 -17.19
N ALA A 532 -14.92 37.66 -17.20
CA ALA A 532 -15.45 36.93 -18.36
C ALA A 532 -16.98 37.01 -18.50
N GLY A 533 -17.67 37.76 -17.63
CA GLY A 533 -19.13 37.89 -17.65
C GLY A 533 -19.88 36.76 -16.92
N GLY A 534 -19.22 36.12 -15.94
CA GLY A 534 -19.81 35.07 -15.09
C GLY A 534 -19.59 33.65 -15.59
N THR A 535 -18.99 33.48 -16.77
CA THR A 535 -18.64 32.17 -17.34
C THR A 535 -17.27 32.24 -17.98
N LEU A 536 -16.32 31.47 -17.45
CA LEU A 536 -14.94 31.42 -17.90
C LEU A 536 -14.66 30.08 -18.59
N ALA A 537 -14.37 30.13 -19.89
CA ALA A 537 -13.87 28.97 -20.62
C ALA A 537 -12.38 28.79 -20.35
N LEU A 538 -11.98 27.58 -19.91
CA LEU A 538 -10.59 27.21 -19.60
C LEU A 538 -10.03 26.21 -20.62
N GLY A 539 -10.48 26.31 -21.87
CA GLY A 539 -10.04 25.43 -22.96
C GLY A 539 -10.51 23.99 -22.78
N THR A 540 -9.70 23.04 -23.24
CA THR A 540 -9.98 21.60 -23.20
C THR A 540 -8.99 20.84 -22.33
N VAL A 541 -9.45 19.72 -21.78
CA VAL A 541 -8.63 18.63 -21.23
C VAL A 541 -8.75 17.41 -22.13
N THR A 542 -7.63 16.85 -22.56
CA THR A 542 -7.57 15.58 -23.29
C THR A 542 -7.18 14.48 -22.32
N PHE A 543 -8.12 13.56 -22.05
CA PHE A 543 -7.90 12.37 -21.25
C PHE A 543 -7.66 11.17 -22.18
N GLN A 544 -6.56 10.46 -21.97
CA GLN A 544 -6.20 9.28 -22.74
C GLN A 544 -5.52 8.24 -21.85
N ARG A 545 -5.93 6.97 -21.98
CA ARG A 545 -5.28 5.86 -21.30
C ARG A 545 -4.08 5.38 -22.11
N GLY A 546 -2.93 5.30 -21.46
CA GLY A 546 -1.79 4.56 -21.97
C GLY A 546 -2.00 3.05 -21.90
N ALA A 547 -1.03 2.29 -22.41
CA ALA A 547 -1.12 0.84 -22.49
C ALA A 547 -1.33 0.15 -21.14
N PHE A 548 -0.71 0.66 -20.07
CA PHE A 548 -0.88 0.13 -18.71
C PHE A 548 -2.24 0.50 -18.12
N GLY A 549 -2.77 1.69 -18.40
CA GLY A 549 -4.14 2.05 -18.00
C GLY A 549 -5.23 1.22 -18.70
N VAL A 550 -4.96 0.75 -19.93
CA VAL A 550 -5.84 -0.20 -20.62
C VAL A 550 -5.67 -1.61 -20.06
N LEU A 551 -4.44 -2.02 -19.74
CA LEU A 551 -4.14 -3.32 -19.14
C LEU A 551 -4.78 -3.44 -17.74
N ASP A 552 -4.66 -2.41 -16.92
CA ASP A 552 -5.27 -2.29 -15.60
C ASP A 552 -6.79 -2.51 -15.66
N ARG A 553 -7.48 -1.83 -16.58
CA ARG A 553 -8.91 -2.09 -16.83
C ARG A 553 -9.20 -3.54 -17.23
N VAL A 554 -8.35 -4.16 -18.04
CA VAL A 554 -8.52 -5.58 -18.43
C VAL A 554 -8.36 -6.50 -17.22
N VAL A 555 -7.43 -6.18 -16.32
CA VAL A 555 -7.22 -6.92 -15.07
C VAL A 555 -8.41 -6.73 -14.14
N ASP A 556 -8.86 -5.50 -13.91
CA ASP A 556 -10.05 -5.20 -13.09
C ASP A 556 -11.33 -5.88 -13.60
N ASP A 557 -11.55 -5.93 -14.91
CA ASP A 557 -12.70 -6.63 -15.51
C ASP A 557 -12.62 -8.16 -15.33
N ALA A 558 -11.40 -8.69 -15.25
CA ALA A 558 -11.14 -10.11 -15.16
C ALA A 558 -11.18 -10.63 -13.72
N ASP A 559 -10.57 -9.86 -12.82
CA ASP A 559 -10.35 -10.12 -11.40
C ASP A 559 -11.53 -9.63 -10.52
N GLY A 560 -11.46 -9.93 -9.23
CA GLY A 560 -12.44 -9.52 -8.22
C GLY A 560 -13.67 -10.44 -8.13
N ALA A 561 -14.47 -10.21 -7.09
CA ALA A 561 -15.64 -11.04 -6.75
C ALA A 561 -16.73 -11.08 -7.85
N THR A 562 -16.74 -10.09 -8.74
CA THR A 562 -17.65 -10.04 -9.90
C THR A 562 -16.92 -10.20 -11.24
N GLY A 563 -15.63 -10.53 -11.21
CA GLY A 563 -14.76 -10.67 -12.37
C GLY A 563 -15.15 -11.81 -13.30
N SER A 564 -14.64 -11.79 -14.53
CA SER A 564 -14.87 -12.89 -15.47
C SER A 564 -14.25 -14.23 -15.03
N ILE A 565 -13.15 -14.19 -14.26
CA ILE A 565 -12.45 -15.35 -13.71
C ILE A 565 -13.27 -15.96 -12.57
N SER A 566 -13.64 -15.17 -11.57
CA SER A 566 -14.48 -15.61 -10.45
C SER A 566 -15.79 -16.23 -10.94
N ARG A 567 -16.50 -15.59 -11.90
CA ARG A 567 -17.70 -16.18 -12.51
C ARG A 567 -17.46 -17.51 -13.25
N ALA A 568 -16.25 -17.74 -13.76
CA ALA A 568 -15.89 -19.01 -14.38
C ALA A 568 -15.63 -20.09 -13.32
N GLN A 569 -14.93 -19.76 -12.23
CA GLN A 569 -14.73 -20.65 -11.08
C GLN A 569 -16.07 -21.04 -10.45
N ASP A 570 -16.92 -20.07 -10.11
CA ASP A 570 -18.26 -20.31 -9.54
C ASP A 570 -19.09 -21.27 -10.39
N ARG A 571 -19.00 -21.14 -11.72
CA ARG A 571 -19.69 -22.04 -12.65
C ARG A 571 -19.18 -23.46 -12.52
N TRP A 572 -17.87 -23.69 -12.47
CA TRP A 572 -17.32 -25.04 -12.38
C TRP A 572 -17.52 -25.65 -11.00
N GLN A 573 -17.37 -24.86 -9.94
CA GLN A 573 -17.68 -25.29 -8.57
C GLN A 573 -19.14 -25.75 -8.45
N ALA A 574 -20.10 -24.97 -8.96
CA ALA A 574 -21.51 -25.37 -8.96
C ALA A 574 -21.78 -26.67 -9.77
N GLN A 575 -21.00 -26.94 -10.83
CA GLN A 575 -21.11 -28.20 -11.57
C GLN A 575 -20.48 -29.38 -10.81
N ILE A 576 -19.42 -29.15 -10.05
CA ILE A 576 -18.79 -30.14 -9.17
C ILE A 576 -19.77 -30.53 -8.07
N ASP A 577 -20.35 -29.54 -7.38
CA ASP A 577 -21.32 -29.75 -6.29
C ASP A 577 -22.54 -30.55 -6.78
N LEU A 578 -23.07 -30.23 -7.97
CA LEU A 578 -24.18 -30.97 -8.58
C LEU A 578 -23.81 -32.43 -8.89
N ILE A 579 -22.58 -32.70 -9.32
CA ILE A 579 -22.12 -34.06 -9.57
C ILE A 579 -21.95 -34.81 -8.24
N ASP A 580 -21.42 -34.16 -7.21
CA ASP A 580 -21.25 -34.74 -5.88
C ASP A 580 -22.57 -35.15 -5.26
N ASP A 581 -23.58 -34.27 -5.31
CA ASP A 581 -24.95 -34.59 -4.85
C ASP A 581 -25.50 -35.82 -5.58
N ARG A 582 -25.27 -35.90 -6.90
CA ARG A 582 -25.75 -37.03 -7.71
C ARG A 582 -24.99 -38.33 -7.43
N ILE A 583 -23.69 -38.26 -7.17
CA ILE A 583 -22.89 -39.42 -6.76
C ILE A 583 -23.41 -39.92 -5.40
N ALA A 584 -23.60 -39.03 -4.42
CA ALA A 584 -24.10 -39.38 -3.10
C ALA A 584 -25.48 -40.07 -3.16
N ASP A 585 -26.40 -39.56 -4.00
CA ASP A 585 -27.70 -40.17 -4.23
C ASP A 585 -27.61 -41.57 -4.86
N LEU A 586 -26.69 -41.76 -5.82
CA LEU A 586 -26.47 -43.05 -6.46
C LEU A 586 -25.82 -44.05 -5.51
N GLU A 587 -24.86 -43.63 -4.69
CA GLU A 587 -24.23 -44.45 -3.65
C GLU A 587 -25.27 -44.92 -2.63
N ALA A 588 -26.13 -44.02 -2.12
CA ALA A 588 -27.20 -44.39 -1.20
C ALA A 588 -28.23 -45.35 -1.81
N ARG A 589 -28.41 -45.33 -3.14
CA ARG A 589 -29.25 -46.31 -3.85
C ARG A 589 -28.52 -47.64 -4.03
N LEU A 590 -27.22 -47.60 -4.32
CA LEU A 590 -26.35 -48.76 -4.48
C LEU A 590 -26.30 -49.56 -3.18
N ASP A 591 -26.10 -48.90 -2.03
CA ASP A 591 -26.09 -49.52 -0.69
C ASP A 591 -27.40 -50.24 -0.36
N ARG A 592 -28.55 -49.63 -0.70
CA ARG A 592 -29.87 -50.26 -0.53
C ARG A 592 -30.04 -51.50 -1.40
N LYS A 593 -29.50 -51.46 -2.63
CA LYS A 593 -29.55 -52.59 -3.57
C LYS A 593 -28.64 -53.72 -3.10
N GLU A 594 -27.45 -53.42 -2.59
CA GLU A 594 -26.56 -54.40 -1.97
C GLU A 594 -27.26 -55.12 -0.81
N ALA A 595 -27.83 -54.35 0.13
CA ALA A 595 -28.53 -54.91 1.27
C ALA A 595 -29.71 -55.81 0.86
N LEU A 596 -30.43 -55.47 -0.22
CA LEU A 596 -31.51 -56.28 -0.78
C LEU A 596 -30.98 -57.56 -1.42
N LEU A 597 -29.91 -57.49 -2.20
CA LEU A 597 -29.26 -58.66 -2.80
C LEU A 597 -28.73 -59.62 -1.73
N VAL A 598 -28.03 -59.10 -0.71
CA VAL A 598 -27.55 -59.88 0.43
C VAL A 598 -28.71 -60.63 1.11
N ARG A 599 -29.85 -59.96 1.35
CA ARG A 599 -31.05 -60.60 1.92
C ARG A 599 -31.63 -61.68 1.01
N GLN A 600 -31.69 -61.43 -0.30
CA GLN A 600 -32.22 -62.40 -1.28
C GLN A 600 -31.34 -63.64 -1.37
N PHE A 601 -30.02 -63.48 -1.44
CA PHE A 601 -29.07 -64.60 -1.47
C PHE A 601 -29.06 -65.37 -0.15
N ALA A 602 -29.15 -64.69 1.00
CA ALA A 602 -29.30 -65.36 2.30
C ALA A 602 -30.58 -66.21 2.38
N ALA A 603 -31.71 -65.69 1.89
CA ALA A 603 -32.97 -66.42 1.85
C ALA A 603 -32.90 -67.63 0.91
N LEU A 604 -32.25 -67.47 -0.25
CA LEU A 604 -32.03 -68.55 -1.21
C LEU A 604 -31.14 -69.65 -0.62
N GLU A 605 -30.08 -69.31 0.10
CA GLU A 605 -29.24 -70.29 0.79
C GLU A 605 -30.01 -71.04 1.88
N SER A 606 -30.86 -70.35 2.65
CA SER A 606 -31.72 -70.99 3.64
C SER A 606 -32.71 -71.97 3.00
N ALA A 607 -33.35 -71.56 1.90
CA ALA A 607 -34.26 -72.42 1.14
C ALA A 607 -33.54 -73.63 0.55
N MET A 608 -32.34 -73.44 -0.02
CA MET A 608 -31.51 -74.52 -0.54
C MET A 608 -31.08 -75.49 0.57
N ALA A 609 -30.67 -74.99 1.74
CA ALA A 609 -30.31 -75.84 2.88
C ALA A 609 -31.51 -76.69 3.36
N GLN A 610 -32.71 -76.11 3.38
CA GLN A 610 -33.94 -76.85 3.69
C GLN A 610 -34.25 -77.92 2.65
N LEU A 611 -34.10 -77.61 1.35
CA LEU A 611 -34.30 -78.57 0.26
C LEU A 611 -33.27 -79.70 0.32
N THR A 612 -32.00 -79.41 0.60
CA THR A 612 -30.95 -80.43 0.77
C THR A 612 -31.26 -81.32 1.98
N THR A 613 -31.78 -80.75 3.07
CA THR A 613 -32.21 -81.51 4.25
C THR A 613 -33.41 -82.40 3.92
N GLN A 614 -34.42 -81.89 3.21
CA GLN A 614 -35.57 -82.68 2.75
C GLN A 614 -35.17 -83.78 1.77
N ALA A 615 -34.26 -83.49 0.83
CA ALA A 615 -33.73 -84.48 -0.11
C ALA A 615 -32.96 -85.59 0.62
N ASN A 616 -32.11 -85.23 1.59
CA ASN A 616 -31.41 -86.20 2.44
C ASN A 616 -32.38 -87.03 3.29
N TRP A 617 -33.43 -86.40 3.84
CA TRP A 617 -34.49 -87.11 4.58
C TRP A 617 -35.26 -88.08 3.68
N LEU A 618 -35.68 -87.64 2.49
CA LEU A 618 -36.34 -88.50 1.49
C LEU A 618 -35.44 -89.66 1.06
N ALA A 619 -34.16 -89.39 0.81
CA ALA A 619 -33.17 -90.40 0.47
C ALA A 619 -32.99 -91.43 1.60
N ALA A 620 -32.93 -90.99 2.85
CA ALA A 620 -32.88 -91.88 4.01
C ALA A 620 -34.17 -92.72 4.17
N GLN A 621 -35.34 -92.12 3.93
CA GLN A 621 -36.63 -92.81 3.95
C GLN A 621 -36.70 -93.88 2.84
N LEU A 622 -36.29 -93.54 1.61
CA LEU A 622 -36.19 -94.48 0.49
C LEU A 622 -35.19 -95.61 0.76
N ALA A 623 -34.04 -95.31 1.35
CA ALA A 623 -33.06 -96.32 1.76
C ALA A 623 -33.62 -97.26 2.84
N SER A 624 -34.47 -96.76 3.75
CA SER A 624 -35.14 -97.59 4.75
C SER A 624 -36.22 -98.51 4.17
N PHE A 625 -36.85 -98.12 3.05
CA PHE A 625 -37.78 -98.98 2.31
C PHE A 625 -37.06 -100.03 1.44
N ALA A 626 -35.78 -99.82 1.13
CA ALA A 626 -34.96 -100.78 0.38
C ALA A 626 -34.27 -101.83 1.27
N SER A 627 -34.31 -101.68 2.61
CA SER A 627 -33.66 -102.56 3.58
C SER A 627 -34.62 -103.48 4.37
N THR A 628 -35.91 -103.46 4.02
CA THR A 628 -36.93 -104.46 4.38
C THR A 628 -37.31 -105.27 3.15
#